data_AF-A0A952EZ65-F1
#
_entry.id   AF-A0A952EZ65-F1
#
_cell.length_a   1.000
_cell.length_b   1.000
_cell.length_c   1.000
_cell.angle_alpha   90.00
_cell.angle_beta   90.00
_cell.angle_gamma   90.00
#
_symmetry.space_group_name_H-M   'P 1'
#
loop_
_entity.id
_entity.type
_entity.pdbx_description
1 polymer ?
#
loop_
_entity_poly.entity_id
_entity_poly.type
_entity_poly.pdbx_seq_one_letter_code
_entity_poly.pdbx_strand_id
1 'polypeptide(L)'
;MKIANRALQVAISVSVAVSGVIHAYLYIHGYRDIPTVGPAFLAQGSVFCALAVLILVGGPAWTQLAAAAGAAGSLVAFALSRTVGLFGFIETGWQPSPYAAITVVTEVLTLLLVGMTALRQRPRPSKDLPLHQGADGADEPSPRGG
;
A
#
# COMPACT_ATOMS: atom_id res chain seq x y z
N MET A 1 -17.30 -8.31 8.96
CA MET A 1 -16.32 -7.22 8.72
C MET A 1 -14.96 -7.46 9.41
N LYS A 2 -14.90 -7.88 10.69
CA LYS A 2 -13.63 -8.13 11.40
C LYS A 2 -12.73 -9.21 10.77
N ILE A 3 -13.29 -10.35 10.35
CA ILE A 3 -12.55 -11.44 9.69
C ILE A 3 -11.90 -10.95 8.38
N ALA A 4 -12.64 -10.22 7.56
CA ALA A 4 -12.14 -9.69 6.29
C ALA A 4 -10.98 -8.69 6.47
N ASN A 5 -11.01 -7.87 7.52
CA ASN A 5 -9.91 -6.95 7.83
C ASN A 5 -8.67 -7.70 8.33
N ARG A 6 -8.84 -8.75 9.15
CA ARG A 6 -7.72 -9.60 9.57
C ARG A 6 -7.12 -10.37 8.40
N ALA A 7 -7.95 -10.88 7.49
CA ALA A 7 -7.47 -11.53 6.27
C ALA A 7 -6.64 -10.58 5.40
N LEU A 8 -7.10 -9.33 5.19
CA LEU A 8 -6.32 -8.31 4.46
C LEU A 8 -5.00 -8.00 5.15
N GLN A 9 -5.02 -7.81 6.48
CA GLN A 9 -3.82 -7.52 7.25
C GLN A 9 -2.78 -8.65 7.15
N VAL A 10 -3.22 -9.92 7.26
CA VAL A 10 -2.35 -11.08 7.09
C VAL A 10 -1.81 -11.14 5.65
N ALA A 11 -2.65 -10.93 4.65
CA ALA A 11 -2.24 -10.93 3.25
C ALA A 11 -1.18 -9.85 2.96
N ILE A 12 -1.37 -8.63 3.47
CA ILE A 12 -0.39 -7.53 3.36
C ILE A 12 0.91 -7.92 4.07
N SER A 13 0.83 -8.45 5.28
CA SER A 13 2.01 -8.88 6.03
C SER A 13 2.81 -9.93 5.25
N VAL A 14 2.14 -10.95 4.69
CA VAL A 14 2.79 -11.99 3.90
C VAL A 14 3.41 -11.43 2.62
N SER A 15 2.71 -10.58 1.87
CA SER A 15 3.25 -10.01 0.63
C SER A 15 4.49 -9.16 0.90
N VAL A 16 4.47 -8.33 1.94
CA VAL A 16 5.59 -7.49 2.36
C VAL A 16 6.76 -8.36 2.86
N ALA A 17 6.48 -9.43 3.63
CA ALA A 17 7.52 -10.35 4.11
C ALA A 17 8.25 -11.03 2.96
N VAL A 18 7.51 -11.58 1.99
CA VAL A 18 8.12 -12.25 0.83
C VAL A 18 8.97 -11.27 0.03
N SER A 19 8.47 -10.06 -0.23
CA SER A 19 9.26 -9.01 -0.90
C SER A 19 10.53 -8.66 -0.12
N GLY A 20 10.44 -8.49 1.20
CA GLY A 20 11.59 -8.17 2.05
C GLY A 20 12.66 -9.26 2.06
N VAL A 21 12.24 -10.53 2.16
CA VAL A 21 13.15 -11.69 2.10
C VAL A 21 13.85 -11.77 0.76
N ILE A 22 13.16 -11.52 -0.36
CA ILE A 22 13.78 -11.56 -1.70
C ILE A 22 14.78 -10.41 -1.88
N HIS A 23 14.49 -9.20 -1.38
CA HIS A 23 15.48 -8.11 -1.40
C HIS A 23 16.74 -8.46 -0.60
N ALA A 24 16.58 -9.03 0.59
CA ALA A 24 17.71 -9.49 1.40
C ALA A 24 18.49 -10.62 0.70
N TYR A 25 17.78 -11.54 0.04
CA TYR A 25 18.39 -12.60 -0.76
C TYR A 25 19.21 -12.02 -1.91
N LEU A 26 18.66 -11.10 -2.69
CA LEU A 26 19.35 -10.47 -3.83
C LEU A 26 20.54 -9.61 -3.41
N TYR A 27 20.44 -8.96 -2.25
CA TYR A 27 21.60 -8.33 -1.62
C TYR A 27 22.74 -9.34 -1.46
N ILE A 28 22.49 -10.47 -0.79
CA ILE A 28 23.51 -11.49 -0.51
C ILE A 28 24.03 -12.15 -1.80
N HIS A 29 23.17 -12.41 -2.78
CA HIS A 29 23.47 -13.27 -3.93
C HIS A 29 23.79 -12.51 -5.22
N GLY A 30 24.11 -11.23 -5.15
CA GLY A 30 24.65 -10.53 -6.33
C GLY A 30 24.76 -9.01 -6.21
N TYR A 31 23.99 -8.37 -5.33
CA TYR A 31 23.89 -6.90 -5.34
C TYR A 31 24.73 -6.22 -4.25
N ARG A 32 25.26 -6.99 -3.29
CA ARG A 32 26.02 -6.47 -2.14
C ARG A 32 27.13 -5.50 -2.52
N ASP A 33 27.85 -5.79 -3.59
CA ASP A 33 29.05 -5.05 -3.99
C ASP A 33 28.75 -3.91 -4.98
N ILE A 34 27.48 -3.69 -5.33
CA ILE A 34 27.07 -2.61 -6.22
C ILE A 34 26.90 -1.33 -5.40
N PRO A 35 27.68 -0.26 -5.66
CA PRO A 35 27.57 1.00 -4.94
C PRO A 35 26.15 1.55 -5.00
N THR A 36 25.65 2.05 -3.87
CA THR A 36 24.26 2.56 -3.68
C THR A 36 23.17 1.49 -3.76
N VAL A 37 23.18 0.61 -4.77
CA VAL A 37 22.15 -0.43 -4.98
C VAL A 37 22.22 -1.49 -3.89
N GLY A 38 23.39 -2.03 -3.57
CA GLY A 38 23.55 -3.04 -2.51
C GLY A 38 22.99 -2.57 -1.17
N PRO A 39 23.46 -1.43 -0.62
CA PRO A 39 22.89 -0.87 0.60
C PRO A 39 21.39 -0.59 0.53
N ALA A 40 20.86 -0.15 -0.62
CA ALA A 40 19.43 0.07 -0.80
C ALA A 40 18.62 -1.24 -0.72
N PHE A 41 19.12 -2.34 -1.31
CA PHE A 41 18.48 -3.65 -1.21
C PHE A 41 18.48 -4.19 0.22
N LEU A 42 19.59 -4.02 0.95
CA LEU A 42 19.66 -4.41 2.36
C LEU A 42 18.68 -3.58 3.22
N ALA A 43 18.65 -2.26 3.01
CA ALA A 43 17.74 -1.36 3.73
C ALA A 43 16.28 -1.71 3.44
N GLN A 44 15.90 -1.85 2.17
CA GLN A 44 14.55 -2.21 1.77
C GLN A 44 14.13 -3.57 2.36
N GLY A 45 14.99 -4.59 2.24
CA GLY A 45 14.73 -5.91 2.81
C GLY A 45 14.51 -5.85 4.32
N SER A 46 15.35 -5.11 5.05
CA SER A 46 15.24 -4.94 6.50
C SER A 46 13.96 -4.21 6.91
N VAL A 47 13.63 -3.12 6.22
CA VAL A 47 12.42 -2.32 6.48
C VAL A 47 11.17 -3.15 6.20
N PHE A 48 11.12 -3.91 5.10
CA PHE A 48 9.97 -4.74 4.76
C PHE A 48 9.78 -5.87 5.75
N CYS A 49 10.86 -6.56 6.16
CA CYS A 49 10.77 -7.57 7.21
C CYS A 49 10.22 -6.99 8.52
N ALA A 50 10.70 -5.81 8.94
CA ALA A 50 10.19 -5.13 10.13
C ALA A 50 8.71 -4.73 9.99
N LEU A 51 8.34 -4.14 8.86
CA LEU A 51 6.96 -3.74 8.57
C LEU A 51 6.02 -4.96 8.50
N ALA A 52 6.46 -6.09 7.94
CA ALA A 52 5.66 -7.30 7.89
C ALA A 52 5.30 -7.81 9.29
N VAL A 53 6.26 -7.81 10.23
CA VAL A 53 6.04 -8.18 11.63
C VAL A 53 5.10 -7.17 12.30
N LEU A 54 5.37 -5.88 12.16
CA LEU A 54 4.54 -4.81 12.74
C LEU A 54 3.10 -4.90 12.23
N ILE A 55 2.90 -5.08 10.93
CA ILE A 55 1.57 -5.24 10.33
C ILE A 55 0.91 -6.50 10.87
N LEU A 56 1.62 -7.62 11.02
CA LEU A 56 1.04 -8.88 11.51
C LEU A 56 0.51 -8.75 12.94
N VAL A 57 1.28 -8.12 13.83
CA VAL A 57 0.89 -7.95 15.25
C VAL A 57 -0.17 -6.86 15.47
N GLY A 58 -0.59 -6.17 14.40
CA GLY A 58 -1.63 -5.13 14.46
C GLY A 58 -1.08 -3.74 14.76
N GLY A 59 0.12 -3.44 14.25
CA GLY A 59 0.74 -2.14 14.33
C GLY A 59 -0.09 -1.01 13.72
N PRO A 60 0.33 0.25 13.92
CA PRO A 60 -0.44 1.42 13.50
C PRO A 60 -0.75 1.44 12.00
N ALA A 61 -1.84 2.10 11.60
CA ALA A 61 -2.27 2.17 10.20
C ALA A 61 -1.18 2.74 9.25
N TRP A 62 -0.29 3.61 9.74
CA TRP A 62 0.81 4.16 8.95
C TRP A 62 1.80 3.09 8.48
N THR A 63 1.89 1.93 9.15
CA THR A 63 2.79 0.84 8.75
C THR A 63 2.42 0.26 7.38
N GLN A 64 1.12 0.16 7.08
CA GLN A 64 0.63 -0.27 5.77
C GLN A 64 0.91 0.78 4.69
N LEU A 65 0.80 2.07 5.02
CA LEU A 65 1.15 3.15 4.11
C LEU A 65 2.65 3.18 3.82
N ALA A 66 3.49 2.96 4.83
CA ALA A 66 4.94 2.85 4.66
C ALA A 66 5.32 1.66 3.77
N ALA A 67 4.67 0.51 3.96
CA ALA A 67 4.87 -0.66 3.10
C ALA A 67 4.47 -0.38 1.64
N ALA A 68 3.33 0.29 1.43
CA ALA A 68 2.89 0.70 0.10
C ALA A 68 3.86 1.71 -0.54
N ALA A 69 4.33 2.71 0.20
CA ALA A 69 5.28 3.69 -0.30
C ALA A 69 6.61 3.04 -0.70
N GLY A 70 7.12 2.12 0.13
CA GLY A 70 8.32 1.36 -0.18
C GLY A 70 8.15 0.47 -1.42
N ALA A 71 7.00 -0.21 -1.55
CA ALA A 71 6.70 -1.06 -2.71
C ALA A 71 6.62 -0.24 -4.01
N ALA A 72 5.98 0.94 -3.96
CA ALA A 72 5.93 1.86 -5.09
C ALA A 72 7.34 2.36 -5.47
N GLY A 73 8.14 2.76 -4.49
CA GLY A 73 9.52 3.20 -4.73
C GLY A 73 10.38 2.09 -5.36
N SER A 74 10.19 0.86 -4.92
CA SER A 74 10.87 -0.31 -5.48
C SER A 74 10.49 -0.58 -6.94
N LEU A 75 9.20 -0.55 -7.27
CA LEU A 75 8.72 -0.70 -8.65
C LEU A 75 9.25 0.41 -9.57
N VAL A 76 9.33 1.64 -9.07
CA VAL A 76 9.93 2.76 -9.81
C VAL A 76 11.42 2.52 -10.02
N ALA A 77 12.15 2.11 -8.99
CA ALA A 77 13.58 1.77 -9.09
C ALA A 77 13.83 0.62 -10.08
N PHE A 78 12.99 -0.41 -10.05
CA PHE A 78 13.00 -1.51 -11.00
C PHE A 78 12.78 -0.99 -12.43
N ALA A 79 11.74 -0.19 -12.67
CA ALA A 79 11.47 0.37 -13.99
C ALA A 79 12.63 1.26 -14.51
N LEU A 80 13.23 2.08 -13.64
CA LEU A 80 14.39 2.89 -13.98
C LEU A 80 15.59 2.02 -14.37
N SER A 81 15.88 0.95 -13.61
CA SER A 81 16.97 0.01 -13.93
C SER A 81 16.85 -0.63 -15.32
N ARG A 82 15.63 -0.73 -15.87
CA ARG A 82 15.35 -1.34 -17.19
C ARG A 82 15.26 -0.35 -18.34
N THR A 83 15.27 0.94 -18.05
CA THR A 83 15.06 1.99 -19.06
C THR A 83 16.28 2.89 -19.16
N VAL A 84 16.52 3.71 -18.15
CA VAL A 84 17.60 4.72 -18.13
C VAL A 84 18.76 4.34 -17.21
N GLY A 85 18.60 3.24 -16.46
CA GLY A 85 19.51 2.83 -15.39
C GLY A 85 19.22 3.55 -14.07
N LEU A 86 19.71 2.95 -12.98
CA LEU A 86 19.58 3.48 -11.62
C LEU A 86 20.98 3.61 -11.02
N PHE A 87 21.51 4.84 -10.93
CA PHE A 87 22.90 5.09 -10.48
C PHE A 87 23.96 4.30 -11.27
N GLY A 88 23.76 4.13 -12.58
CA GLY A 88 24.64 3.34 -13.45
C GLY A 88 24.37 1.84 -13.45
N PHE A 89 23.43 1.37 -12.62
CA PHE A 89 22.95 -0.01 -12.64
C PHE A 89 21.88 -0.20 -13.72
N ILE A 90 22.15 -1.05 -14.70
CA ILE A 90 21.23 -1.40 -15.79
C ILE A 90 20.99 -2.89 -15.76
N GLU A 91 19.73 -3.28 -15.84
CA GLU A 91 19.30 -4.67 -15.90
C GLU A 91 18.44 -4.92 -17.13
N THR A 92 18.32 -6.18 -17.55
CA THR A 92 17.55 -6.55 -18.74
C THR A 92 16.58 -7.70 -18.46
N GLY A 93 15.45 -7.67 -19.17
CA GLY A 93 14.48 -8.78 -19.20
C GLY A 93 13.81 -9.05 -17.85
N TRP A 94 14.04 -10.22 -17.26
CA TRP A 94 13.54 -10.61 -15.93
C TRP A 94 14.66 -11.19 -15.06
N GLN A 95 15.90 -10.87 -15.39
CA GLN A 95 17.03 -11.24 -14.54
C GLN A 95 17.07 -10.35 -13.30
N PRO A 96 17.56 -10.83 -12.16
CA PRO A 96 17.81 -12.24 -11.84
C PRO A 96 16.49 -13.02 -11.73
N SER A 97 16.35 -14.06 -12.57
CA SER A 97 15.16 -14.91 -12.61
C SER A 97 15.24 -16.02 -11.56
N PRO A 98 14.13 -16.40 -10.88
CA PRO A 98 12.77 -15.84 -10.98
C PRO A 98 12.52 -14.66 -10.03
N TYR A 99 13.51 -14.28 -9.24
CA TYR A 99 13.37 -13.38 -8.10
C TYR A 99 12.85 -11.99 -8.48
N ALA A 100 13.32 -11.41 -9.59
CA ALA A 100 12.82 -10.12 -10.09
C ALA A 100 11.29 -10.14 -10.31
N ALA A 101 10.76 -11.20 -10.93
CA ALA A 101 9.33 -11.33 -11.17
C ALA A 101 8.54 -11.51 -9.88
N ILE A 102 9.05 -12.32 -8.94
CA ILE A 102 8.38 -12.53 -7.64
C ILE A 102 8.35 -11.22 -6.84
N THR A 103 9.44 -10.46 -6.82
CA THR A 103 9.49 -9.13 -6.18
C THR A 103 8.41 -8.22 -6.74
N VAL A 104 8.35 -8.04 -8.07
CA VAL A 104 7.34 -7.19 -8.72
C VAL A 104 5.91 -7.64 -8.38
N VAL A 105 5.63 -8.94 -8.43
CA VAL A 105 4.30 -9.48 -8.10
C VAL A 105 3.93 -9.18 -6.64
N THR A 106 4.84 -9.39 -5.70
CA THR A 106 4.59 -9.14 -4.28
C THR A 106 4.42 -7.67 -3.95
N GLU A 107 5.13 -6.79 -4.65
CA GLU A 107 4.99 -5.33 -4.51
C GLU A 107 3.67 -4.82 -5.06
N VAL A 108 3.29 -5.25 -6.27
CA VAL A 108 1.98 -4.94 -6.85
C VAL A 108 0.86 -5.46 -5.95
N LEU A 109 0.97 -6.68 -5.45
CA LEU A 109 0.00 -7.26 -4.52
C LEU A 109 -0.11 -6.41 -3.24
N THR A 110 1.02 -5.96 -2.68
CA THR A 110 1.04 -5.08 -1.51
C THR A 110 0.27 -3.79 -1.78
N LEU A 111 0.52 -3.12 -2.91
CA LEU A 111 -0.19 -1.89 -3.30
C LEU A 111 -1.69 -2.11 -3.44
N LEU A 112 -2.10 -3.20 -4.10
CA LEU A 112 -3.51 -3.53 -4.29
C LEU A 112 -4.21 -3.79 -2.95
N LEU A 113 -3.60 -4.58 -2.06
CA LEU A 113 -4.19 -4.93 -0.77
C LEU A 113 -4.29 -3.71 0.17
N VAL A 114 -3.27 -2.84 0.20
CA VAL A 114 -3.32 -1.59 0.96
C VAL A 114 -4.39 -0.65 0.38
N GLY A 115 -4.46 -0.53 -0.96
CA GLY A 115 -5.51 0.25 -1.65
C GLY A 115 -6.92 -0.25 -1.33
N MET A 116 -7.15 -1.57 -1.33
CA MET A 116 -8.40 -2.18 -0.92
C MET A 116 -8.75 -1.86 0.53
N THR A 117 -7.76 -1.88 1.42
CA THR A 117 -7.94 -1.52 2.84
C THR A 117 -8.36 -0.06 2.97
N ALA A 118 -7.71 0.87 2.26
CA ALA A 118 -8.07 2.29 2.25
C ALA A 118 -9.48 2.53 1.70
N LEU A 119 -9.87 1.88 0.60
CA LEU A 119 -11.21 2.00 0.00
C LEU A 119 -12.31 1.53 0.96
N ARG A 120 -12.04 0.49 1.76
CA ARG A 120 -12.99 -0.04 2.76
C ARG A 120 -13.12 0.84 4.00
N GLN A 121 -12.12 1.67 4.29
CA GLN A 121 -12.10 2.57 5.45
C GLN A 121 -12.66 3.96 5.14
N ARG A 122 -12.94 4.30 3.87
CA ARG A 122 -13.55 5.59 3.51
C ARG A 122 -14.94 5.70 4.15
N PRO A 123 -15.20 6.75 4.96
CA PRO A 123 -16.55 7.05 5.43
C PRO A 123 -17.48 7.22 4.23
N ARG A 124 -18.66 6.59 4.26
CA ARG A 124 -19.68 6.87 3.24
C ARG A 124 -20.09 8.34 3.38
N PRO A 125 -20.20 9.10 2.28
CA PRO A 125 -20.83 10.43 2.34
C PRO A 125 -22.23 10.25 2.92
N SER A 126 -22.50 10.85 4.08
CA SER A 126 -23.84 10.88 4.65
C SER A 126 -24.76 11.55 3.64
N LYS A 127 -25.81 10.85 3.19
CA LYS A 127 -26.86 11.39 2.32
C LYS A 127 -27.82 12.33 3.09
N ASP A 128 -27.34 12.99 4.13
CA ASP A 128 -28.13 13.94 4.90
C ASP A 128 -27.99 15.31 4.24
N LEU A 129 -28.48 15.41 3.01
CA LEU A 129 -28.89 16.70 2.46
C LEU A 129 -30.21 17.03 3.18
N PRO A 130 -30.32 18.12 3.95
CA PRO A 130 -31.57 18.47 4.61
C PRO A 130 -32.64 18.79 3.54
N LEU A 131 -33.44 17.80 3.17
CA LEU A 131 -34.69 17.98 2.43
C LEU A 131 -35.79 18.37 3.43
N HIS A 132 -35.62 19.48 4.15
CA HIS A 132 -36.75 20.18 4.80
C HIS A 132 -36.34 21.57 5.29
N GLN A 133 -36.20 22.52 4.35
CA GLN A 133 -36.33 23.93 4.70
C GLN A 133 -36.94 24.67 3.51
N GLY A 134 -38.26 24.87 3.55
CA GLY A 134 -38.96 25.74 2.60
C GLY A 134 -40.27 25.20 2.02
N ALA A 135 -41.19 24.73 2.85
CA ALA A 135 -42.63 24.72 2.55
C ALA A 135 -43.34 24.20 3.81
N ASP A 136 -43.76 25.10 4.68
CA ASP A 136 -44.93 24.94 5.57
C ASP A 136 -44.88 26.07 6.60
N GLY A 137 -45.62 27.15 6.32
CA GLY A 137 -45.78 28.23 7.27
C GLY A 137 -46.11 29.56 6.64
N ALA A 138 -47.21 29.64 5.88
CA ALA A 138 -48.08 30.82 5.83
C ALA A 138 -49.22 30.58 4.83
N ASP A 139 -50.15 29.70 5.17
CA ASP A 139 -51.55 29.88 4.76
C ASP A 139 -52.39 29.98 6.03
N GLU A 140 -52.86 31.20 6.26
CA GLU A 140 -53.85 31.60 7.26
C GLU A 140 -55.20 30.89 6.96
N PRO A 141 -56.08 30.70 7.96
CA PRO A 141 -57.17 31.68 8.06
C PRO A 141 -57.72 31.94 9.48
N SER A 142 -57.99 33.22 9.77
CA SER A 142 -59.09 33.72 10.64
C SER A 142 -60.42 32.96 10.35
N PRO A 143 -61.39 32.70 11.30
CA PRO A 143 -62.01 33.79 12.07
C PRO A 143 -62.83 33.46 13.37
N ARG A 144 -63.34 34.55 13.97
CA ARG A 144 -64.54 34.72 14.86
C ARG A 144 -64.55 34.17 16.31
N GLY A 145 -64.72 35.13 17.23
CA GLY A 145 -65.96 35.23 18.03
C GLY A 145 -65.89 34.77 19.49
N GLY A 146 -66.14 35.70 20.42
CA GLY A 146 -66.36 35.45 21.85
C GLY A 146 -65.98 36.64 22.71
#